data_AF-A0A845UJY3-F1
#
_entry.id   AF-A0A845UJY3-F1
#
_cell.length_a   1.000
_cell.length_b   1.000
_cell.length_c   1.000
_cell.angle_alpha   90.00
_cell.angle_beta   90.00
_cell.angle_gamma   90.00
#
_symmetry.space_group_name_H-M   'P 1'
#
loop_
_entity.id
_entity.type
_entity.pdbx_description
1 polymer ?
#
loop_
_entity_poly.entity_id
_entity_poly.type
_entity_poly.pdbx_seq_one_letter_code
_entity_poly.pdbx_strand_id
1 'polypeptide(L)'
;MVDMASWSVTATQFLNRVHSRLAARAGSATAFVSQPEPRTTGQLARGRQLCAGNLMFAGYLAEGKGAMIWDIELEDRAWQEEIHAFRWLDDLAALGDAEARKLAQDWLMGWIARYGRGSGPGWVPELAGRRLIRWIHHALFLLRGMSAEDSAAFYRALAAQTRFLAKRRGAALPGLPRFEALTGLIYAALSLEGMRAYLDPARQALDSECSRQIDVAGGLPTRNPEELLEVFTLLTWARAALEEADLEPGGAHLNAITRIAPTLRALRHADGGLARFHGGGRGAEGRLDQALAASG
;
A
#
# COMPACT_ATOMS: atom_id res chain seq x y z
N MET A 1 -28.45 19.19 -16.05
CA MET A 1 -27.01 19.14 -16.32
C MET A 1 -26.47 17.94 -15.56
N VAL A 2 -26.50 16.77 -16.19
CA VAL A 2 -26.07 15.50 -15.54
C VAL A 2 -24.56 15.60 -15.32
N ASP A 3 -24.16 15.41 -14.07
CA ASP A 3 -22.84 15.71 -13.52
C ASP A 3 -21.72 14.91 -14.23
N MET A 4 -20.95 15.59 -15.09
CA MET A 4 -19.81 14.99 -15.83
C MET A 4 -18.78 14.35 -14.89
N ALA A 5 -18.67 14.81 -13.63
CA ALA A 5 -17.80 14.22 -12.64
C ALA A 5 -18.27 12.81 -12.24
N SER A 6 -19.58 12.61 -12.06
CA SER A 6 -20.14 11.29 -11.70
C SER A 6 -19.94 10.25 -12.80
N TRP A 7 -20.09 10.64 -14.07
CA TRP A 7 -19.81 9.77 -15.23
C TRP A 7 -18.36 9.29 -15.27
N SER A 8 -17.41 10.18 -14.97
CA SER A 8 -15.98 9.84 -14.97
C SER A 8 -15.61 8.84 -13.87
N VAL A 9 -16.27 8.93 -12.70
CA VAL A 9 -16.10 8.02 -11.57
C VAL A 9 -16.68 6.64 -11.91
N THR A 10 -17.92 6.59 -12.41
CA THR A 10 -18.57 5.33 -12.78
C THR A 10 -17.80 4.61 -13.90
N ALA A 11 -17.31 5.34 -14.91
CA ALA A 11 -16.47 4.79 -15.96
C ALA A 11 -15.15 4.22 -15.41
N THR A 12 -14.53 4.91 -14.46
CA THR A 12 -13.30 4.46 -13.80
C THR A 12 -13.53 3.17 -13.01
N GLN A 13 -14.61 3.10 -12.23
CA GLN A 13 -14.99 1.90 -11.47
C GLN A 13 -15.29 0.71 -12.40
N PHE A 14 -16.01 0.96 -13.50
CA PHE A 14 -16.29 -0.06 -14.51
C PHE A 14 -15.00 -0.61 -15.14
N LEU A 15 -14.11 0.27 -15.59
CA LEU A 15 -12.83 -0.13 -16.17
C LEU A 15 -11.94 -0.85 -15.16
N ASN A 16 -11.96 -0.44 -13.89
CA ASN A 16 -11.25 -1.16 -12.83
C ASN A 16 -11.78 -2.60 -12.71
N ARG A 17 -13.09 -2.79 -12.70
CA ARG A 17 -13.74 -4.11 -12.63
C ARG A 17 -13.43 -4.98 -13.85
N VAL A 18 -13.36 -4.40 -15.05
CA VAL A 18 -12.99 -5.14 -16.26
C VAL A 18 -11.54 -5.60 -16.17
N HIS A 19 -10.62 -4.69 -15.85
CA HIS A 19 -9.19 -4.99 -15.83
C HIS A 19 -8.77 -5.88 -14.66
N SER A 20 -9.43 -5.79 -13.50
CA SER A 20 -9.19 -6.71 -12.37
C SER A 20 -9.57 -8.15 -12.73
N ARG A 21 -10.72 -8.35 -13.39
CA ARG A 21 -11.17 -9.69 -13.85
C ARG A 21 -10.24 -10.27 -14.90
N LEU A 22 -9.78 -9.46 -15.85
CA LEU A 22 -8.80 -9.89 -16.86
C LEU A 22 -7.47 -10.26 -16.20
N ALA A 23 -6.99 -9.43 -15.27
CA ALA A 23 -5.74 -9.67 -14.57
C ALA A 23 -5.77 -10.95 -13.71
N ALA A 24 -6.90 -11.23 -13.06
CA ALA A 24 -7.13 -12.44 -12.26
C ALA A 24 -7.22 -13.74 -13.09
N ARG A 25 -7.50 -13.64 -14.39
CA ARG A 25 -7.54 -14.79 -15.32
C ARG A 25 -6.22 -15.06 -16.03
N ALA A 26 -5.28 -14.11 -15.98
CA ALA A 26 -3.94 -14.31 -16.53
C ALA A 26 -3.12 -15.27 -15.63
N GLY A 27 -1.93 -15.69 -16.08
CA GLY A 27 -1.09 -16.68 -15.40
C GLY A 27 -0.75 -16.36 -13.93
N SER A 28 0.01 -17.23 -13.27
CA SER A 28 0.49 -16.96 -11.90
C SER A 28 1.92 -16.46 -11.91
N ALA A 29 2.30 -15.67 -10.91
CA ALA A 29 3.69 -15.68 -10.45
C ALA A 29 3.94 -17.01 -9.74
N THR A 30 5.17 -17.51 -9.81
CA THR A 30 5.52 -18.83 -9.27
C THR A 30 6.35 -18.73 -7.98
N ALA A 31 7.14 -17.66 -7.83
CA ALA A 31 7.96 -17.43 -6.65
C ALA A 31 8.29 -15.94 -6.45
N PHE A 32 8.86 -15.64 -5.29
CA PHE A 32 9.65 -14.42 -5.07
C PHE A 32 11.06 -14.60 -5.64
N VAL A 33 11.54 -13.63 -6.42
CA VAL A 33 12.94 -13.55 -6.88
C VAL A 33 13.81 -12.68 -5.97
N SER A 34 13.18 -11.81 -5.19
CA SER A 34 13.80 -11.02 -4.13
C SER A 34 12.77 -10.76 -3.03
N GLN A 35 13.24 -10.60 -1.80
CA GLN A 35 12.41 -10.18 -0.66
C GLN A 35 13.03 -8.91 -0.09
N PRO A 36 12.51 -7.72 -0.42
CA PRO A 36 12.95 -6.48 0.19
C PRO A 36 12.73 -6.57 1.70
N GLU A 37 13.67 -6.04 2.48
CA GLU A 37 13.53 -5.97 3.92
C GLU A 37 12.20 -5.29 4.30
N PRO A 38 11.41 -5.81 5.26
CA PRO A 38 10.16 -5.21 5.66
C PRO A 38 10.39 -3.84 6.28
N ARG A 39 9.97 -2.78 5.57
CA ARG A 39 10.14 -1.38 6.04
C ARG A 39 8.91 -0.81 6.76
N THR A 40 7.81 -1.54 6.73
CA THR A 40 6.58 -1.20 7.45
C THR A 40 6.69 -1.61 8.91
N THR A 41 6.26 -0.72 9.81
CA THR A 41 6.20 -0.99 11.26
C THR A 41 4.76 -0.89 11.75
N GLY A 42 4.30 -1.93 12.43
CA GLY A 42 2.99 -1.97 13.08
C GLY A 42 3.05 -1.65 14.57
N GLN A 43 1.87 -1.50 15.18
CA GLN A 43 1.70 -1.19 16.59
C GLN A 43 1.25 -2.45 17.36
N LEU A 44 2.08 -2.89 18.31
CA LEU A 44 1.80 -4.04 19.18
C LEU A 44 0.43 -3.94 19.87
N ALA A 45 0.07 -2.75 20.37
CA ALA A 45 -1.20 -2.54 21.05
C ALA A 45 -2.41 -2.78 20.12
N ARG A 46 -2.35 -2.29 18.87
CA ARG A 46 -3.39 -2.53 17.86
C ARG A 46 -3.45 -4.01 17.48
N GLY A 47 -2.30 -4.66 17.30
CA GLY A 47 -2.25 -6.10 17.04
C GLY A 47 -2.98 -6.91 18.12
N ARG A 48 -2.75 -6.59 19.40
CA ARG A 48 -3.45 -7.24 20.54
C ARG A 48 -4.96 -7.00 20.49
N GLN A 49 -5.39 -5.80 20.16
CA GLN A 49 -6.81 -5.48 20.01
C GLN A 49 -7.46 -6.32 18.90
N LEU A 50 -6.81 -6.46 17.74
CA LEU A 50 -7.30 -7.29 16.64
C LEU A 50 -7.42 -8.76 17.04
N CYS A 51 -6.40 -9.34 17.69
CA CYS A 51 -6.46 -10.72 18.20
C CYS A 51 -7.55 -10.92 19.26
N ALA A 52 -7.82 -9.90 20.08
CA ALA A 52 -8.92 -9.92 21.06
C ALA A 52 -10.31 -9.78 20.42
N GLY A 53 -10.41 -9.49 19.13
CA GLY A 53 -11.67 -9.27 18.42
C GLY A 53 -12.18 -7.83 18.48
N ASN A 54 -11.34 -6.86 18.86
CA ASN A 54 -11.68 -5.43 18.84
C ASN A 54 -11.15 -4.81 17.54
N LEU A 55 -12.00 -4.74 16.52
CA LEU A 55 -11.65 -4.28 15.19
C LEU A 55 -11.99 -2.80 15.04
N MET A 56 -11.00 -1.95 15.32
CA MET A 56 -11.10 -0.48 15.18
C MET A 56 -10.50 -0.01 13.85
N PHE A 57 -11.36 0.34 12.90
CA PHE A 57 -10.98 0.89 11.59
C PHE A 57 -11.85 2.11 11.26
N ALA A 58 -11.23 3.16 10.74
CA ALA A 58 -11.87 4.40 10.30
C ALA A 58 -12.75 5.06 11.37
N GLY A 59 -12.43 4.85 12.66
CA GLY A 59 -13.21 5.34 13.79
C GLY A 59 -14.43 4.48 14.16
N TYR A 60 -14.69 3.39 13.44
CA TYR A 60 -15.72 2.41 13.76
C TYR A 60 -15.12 1.24 14.54
N LEU A 61 -15.85 0.79 15.56
CA LEU A 61 -15.53 -0.41 16.33
C LEU A 61 -16.49 -1.53 15.95
N ALA A 62 -15.94 -2.67 15.53
CA ALA A 62 -16.66 -3.93 15.45
C ALA A 62 -16.05 -4.92 16.46
N GLU A 63 -16.92 -5.65 17.17
CA GLU A 63 -16.50 -6.65 18.16
C GLU A 63 -16.81 -8.05 17.65
N GLY A 64 -15.81 -8.94 17.74
CA GLY A 64 -15.95 -10.33 17.31
C GLY A 64 -14.62 -11.07 17.33
N LYS A 65 -14.34 -11.80 18.41
CA LYS A 65 -13.13 -12.64 18.48
C LYS A 65 -13.21 -13.75 17.44
N GLY A 66 -12.17 -13.84 16.60
CA GLY A 66 -12.14 -14.79 15.49
C GLY A 66 -13.07 -14.44 14.33
N ALA A 67 -13.68 -13.26 14.34
CA ALA A 67 -14.51 -12.81 13.22
C ALA A 67 -13.67 -12.69 11.94
N MET A 68 -14.28 -13.08 10.82
CA MET A 68 -13.74 -12.81 9.50
C MET A 68 -13.99 -11.34 9.18
N ILE A 69 -12.92 -10.54 9.03
CA ILE A 69 -13.04 -9.09 8.80
C ILE A 69 -13.92 -8.73 7.59
N TRP A 70 -14.02 -9.61 6.59
CA TRP A 70 -14.82 -9.42 5.39
C TRP A 70 -16.31 -9.78 5.54
N ASP A 71 -16.70 -10.39 6.67
CA ASP A 71 -18.11 -10.71 6.98
C ASP A 71 -18.77 -9.62 7.84
N ILE A 72 -18.02 -8.57 8.19
CA ILE A 72 -18.55 -7.41 8.92
C ILE A 72 -19.32 -6.55 7.92
N GLU A 73 -20.64 -6.53 8.06
CA GLU A 73 -21.56 -5.76 7.24
C GLU A 73 -21.53 -4.27 7.64
N LEU A 74 -20.47 -3.56 7.23
CA LEU A 74 -20.38 -2.12 7.31
C LEU A 74 -20.09 -1.53 5.93
N GLU A 75 -21.07 -0.85 5.34
CA GLU A 75 -20.99 -0.28 3.98
C GLU A 75 -20.26 1.07 3.92
N ASP A 76 -19.78 1.58 5.06
CA ASP A 76 -19.03 2.84 5.11
C ASP A 76 -17.76 2.79 4.26
N ARG A 77 -17.59 3.81 3.42
CA ARG A 77 -16.49 3.88 2.46
C ARG A 77 -15.11 3.92 3.15
N ALA A 78 -14.97 4.67 4.25
CA ALA A 78 -13.69 4.80 4.93
C ALA A 78 -13.30 3.48 5.61
N TRP A 79 -14.28 2.77 6.19
CA TRP A 79 -14.07 1.41 6.69
C TRP A 79 -13.56 0.47 5.59
N GLN A 80 -14.28 0.42 4.47
CA GLN A 80 -13.94 -0.45 3.34
C GLN A 80 -12.55 -0.14 2.78
N GLU A 81 -12.20 1.14 2.62
CA GLU A 81 -10.86 1.57 2.20
C GLU A 81 -9.78 1.12 3.19
N GLU A 82 -10.00 1.27 4.50
CA GLU A 82 -9.01 0.91 5.52
C GLU A 82 -8.76 -0.60 5.61
N ILE A 83 -9.81 -1.42 5.64
CA ILE A 83 -9.65 -2.88 5.69
C ILE A 83 -9.03 -3.44 4.40
N HIS A 84 -9.38 -2.86 3.23
CA HIS A 84 -8.81 -3.25 1.95
C HIS A 84 -7.40 -2.71 1.70
N ALA A 85 -6.90 -1.77 2.51
CA ALA A 85 -5.51 -1.32 2.45
C ALA A 85 -4.53 -2.27 3.15
N PHE A 86 -5.02 -3.24 3.93
CA PHE A 86 -4.24 -4.23 4.69
C PHE A 86 -3.29 -3.62 5.73
N ARG A 87 -3.51 -2.38 6.19
CA ARG A 87 -2.66 -1.75 7.22
C ARG A 87 -2.58 -2.56 8.52
N TRP A 88 -3.66 -3.25 8.86
CA TRP A 88 -3.74 -4.17 10.00
C TRP A 88 -2.70 -5.30 9.95
N LEU A 89 -2.16 -5.65 8.78
CA LEU A 89 -1.15 -6.70 8.65
C LEU A 89 0.16 -6.28 9.32
N ASP A 90 0.51 -4.99 9.26
CA ASP A 90 1.68 -4.46 9.95
C ASP A 90 1.54 -4.68 11.47
N ASP A 91 0.35 -4.41 12.02
CA ASP A 91 0.03 -4.54 13.44
C ASP A 91 0.06 -6.00 13.92
N LEU A 92 -0.46 -6.94 13.12
CA LEU A 92 -0.41 -8.38 13.42
C LEU A 92 1.01 -8.94 13.30
N ALA A 93 1.76 -8.53 12.29
CA ALA A 93 3.15 -8.95 12.11
C ALA A 93 4.05 -8.46 13.25
N ALA A 94 3.77 -7.28 13.82
CA ALA A 94 4.49 -6.76 14.98
C ALA A 94 4.39 -7.69 16.21
N LEU A 95 3.27 -8.40 16.40
CA LEU A 95 3.15 -9.41 17.46
C LEU A 95 4.00 -10.64 17.20
N GLY A 96 4.05 -11.10 15.95
CA GLY A 96 4.91 -12.20 15.50
C GLY A 96 4.54 -13.61 16.02
N ASP A 97 3.57 -13.72 16.93
CA ASP A 97 3.15 -15.00 17.51
C ASP A 97 2.28 -15.85 16.55
N ALA A 98 1.92 -17.06 16.99
CA ALA A 98 1.15 -17.99 16.19
C ALA A 98 -0.33 -17.58 16.03
N GLU A 99 -0.92 -16.92 17.03
CA GLU A 99 -2.33 -16.48 17.00
C GLU A 99 -2.50 -15.33 16.00
N ALA A 100 -1.64 -14.31 16.09
CA ALA A 100 -1.64 -13.17 15.18
C ALA A 100 -1.38 -13.60 13.73
N ARG A 101 -0.45 -14.55 13.52
CA ARG A 101 -0.18 -15.12 12.20
C ARG A 101 -1.39 -15.86 11.65
N LYS A 102 -2.03 -16.73 12.45
CA LYS A 102 -3.22 -17.46 12.00
C LYS A 102 -4.34 -16.51 11.61
N LEU A 103 -4.59 -15.47 12.42
CA LEU A 103 -5.59 -14.44 12.12
C LEU A 103 -5.27 -13.70 10.81
N ALA A 104 -4.03 -13.30 10.60
CA ALA A 104 -3.59 -12.64 9.37
C ALA A 104 -3.77 -13.53 8.13
N GLN A 105 -3.42 -14.81 8.25
CA GLN A 105 -3.60 -15.82 7.19
C GLN A 105 -5.08 -16.03 6.86
N ASP A 106 -5.94 -16.13 7.88
CA ASP A 106 -7.37 -16.31 7.70
C ASP A 106 -8.02 -15.13 6.98
N TRP A 107 -7.69 -13.91 7.41
CA TRP A 107 -8.17 -12.70 6.73
C TRP A 107 -7.60 -12.57 5.32
N LEU A 108 -6.31 -12.89 5.09
CA LEU A 108 -5.74 -12.90 3.75
C LEU A 108 -6.47 -13.88 2.82
N MET A 109 -6.65 -15.13 3.25
CA MET A 109 -7.32 -16.16 2.45
C MET A 109 -8.79 -15.85 2.26
N GLY A 110 -9.45 -15.27 3.27
CA GLY A 110 -10.81 -14.74 3.17
C GLY A 110 -10.95 -13.66 2.09
N TRP A 111 -9.94 -12.79 1.93
CA TRP A 111 -9.91 -11.79 0.87
C TRP A 111 -9.73 -12.43 -0.50
N ILE A 112 -8.79 -13.38 -0.62
CA ILE A 112 -8.51 -14.08 -1.88
C ILE A 112 -9.75 -14.85 -2.35
N ALA A 113 -10.44 -15.53 -1.44
CA ALA A 113 -11.66 -16.27 -1.75
C ALA A 113 -12.79 -15.35 -2.27
N ARG A 114 -13.01 -14.20 -1.63
CA ARG A 114 -14.10 -13.26 -1.98
C ARG A 114 -13.77 -12.38 -3.20
N TYR A 115 -12.54 -11.93 -3.31
CA TYR A 115 -12.15 -10.82 -4.19
C TYR A 115 -11.01 -11.16 -5.16
N GLY A 116 -10.29 -12.26 -4.96
CA GLY A 116 -9.14 -12.64 -5.78
C GLY A 116 -9.44 -12.85 -7.26
N ARG A 117 -10.71 -13.06 -7.62
CA ARG A 117 -11.20 -13.17 -9.01
C ARG A 117 -11.45 -11.81 -9.70
N GLY A 118 -11.03 -10.70 -9.08
CA GLY A 118 -11.18 -9.36 -9.66
C GLY A 118 -12.51 -8.68 -9.34
N SER A 119 -13.14 -9.01 -8.21
CA SER A 119 -14.43 -8.44 -7.78
C SER A 119 -14.30 -7.69 -6.45
N GLY A 120 -15.28 -6.81 -6.17
CA GLY A 120 -15.39 -6.10 -4.90
C GLY A 120 -14.66 -4.75 -4.84
N PRO A 121 -14.84 -4.00 -3.75
CA PRO A 121 -14.39 -2.61 -3.64
C PRO A 121 -12.87 -2.47 -3.50
N GLY A 122 -12.14 -3.55 -3.18
CA GLY A 122 -10.67 -3.51 -3.05
C GLY A 122 -9.89 -3.31 -4.37
N TRP A 123 -10.50 -3.46 -5.55
CA TRP A 123 -9.81 -3.34 -6.85
C TRP A 123 -9.70 -1.88 -7.34
N VAL A 124 -9.02 -1.06 -6.56
CA VAL A 124 -8.70 0.34 -6.85
C VAL A 124 -7.17 0.49 -6.82
N PRO A 125 -6.54 1.28 -7.72
CA PRO A 125 -5.09 1.30 -7.86
C PRO A 125 -4.32 1.58 -6.56
N GLU A 126 -4.68 2.61 -5.80
CA GLU A 126 -4.01 2.94 -4.53
C GLU A 126 -4.13 1.81 -3.50
N LEU A 127 -5.29 1.18 -3.38
CA LEU A 127 -5.49 0.05 -2.46
C LEU A 127 -4.70 -1.19 -2.89
N ALA A 128 -4.65 -1.47 -4.19
CA ALA A 128 -3.83 -2.56 -4.72
C ALA A 128 -2.34 -2.30 -4.50
N GLY A 129 -1.88 -1.05 -4.65
CA GLY A 129 -0.51 -0.64 -4.33
C GLY A 129 -0.18 -0.87 -2.86
N ARG A 130 -1.01 -0.35 -1.95
CA ARG A 130 -0.89 -0.55 -0.50
C ARG A 130 -0.86 -2.02 -0.10
N ARG A 131 -1.71 -2.86 -0.71
CA ARG A 131 -1.74 -4.30 -0.43
C ARG A 131 -0.51 -5.02 -0.92
N LEU A 132 -0.06 -4.76 -2.15
CA LEU A 132 1.14 -5.39 -2.70
C LEU A 132 2.35 -5.12 -1.80
N ILE A 133 2.58 -3.87 -1.39
CA ILE A 133 3.69 -3.52 -0.48
C ILE A 133 3.63 -4.38 0.79
N ARG A 134 2.47 -4.43 1.45
CA ARG A 134 2.32 -5.16 2.73
C ARG A 134 2.42 -6.67 2.59
N TRP A 135 1.83 -7.23 1.54
CA TRP A 135 1.92 -8.67 1.30
C TRP A 135 3.34 -9.10 0.98
N ILE A 136 4.11 -8.25 0.28
CA ILE A 136 5.51 -8.50 -0.03
C ILE A 136 6.37 -8.37 1.24
N HIS A 137 6.23 -7.26 1.99
CA HIS A 137 6.94 -7.06 3.25
C HIS A 137 6.70 -8.19 4.25
N HIS A 138 5.46 -8.66 4.38
CA HIS A 138 5.09 -9.69 5.35
C HIS A 138 5.00 -11.10 4.74
N ALA A 139 5.62 -11.33 3.58
CA ALA A 139 5.53 -12.61 2.88
C ALA A 139 6.01 -13.79 3.75
N LEU A 140 7.13 -13.64 4.46
CA LEU A 140 7.65 -14.69 5.36
C LEU A 140 6.70 -14.97 6.53
N PHE A 141 6.13 -13.92 7.12
CA PHE A 141 5.14 -14.03 8.19
C PHE A 141 3.88 -14.76 7.70
N LEU A 142 3.38 -14.40 6.51
CA LEU A 142 2.18 -14.97 5.92
C LEU A 142 2.36 -16.40 5.43
N LEU A 143 3.45 -16.71 4.72
CA LEU A 143 3.65 -18.02 4.09
C LEU A 143 4.06 -19.12 5.09
N ARG A 144 4.51 -18.75 6.30
CA ARG A 144 4.96 -19.71 7.30
C ARG A 144 3.84 -20.68 7.69
N GLY A 145 4.04 -21.96 7.33
CA GLY A 145 3.11 -23.05 7.64
C GLY A 145 1.86 -23.08 6.75
N MET A 146 1.81 -22.30 5.68
CA MET A 146 0.75 -22.40 4.68
C MET A 146 0.87 -23.69 3.85
N SER A 147 -0.27 -24.19 3.38
CA SER A 147 -0.29 -25.29 2.40
C SER A 147 0.29 -24.84 1.05
N ALA A 148 0.68 -25.79 0.21
CA ALA A 148 1.10 -25.50 -1.16
C ALA A 148 -0.03 -24.86 -1.99
N GLU A 149 -1.28 -25.25 -1.74
CA GLU A 149 -2.45 -24.70 -2.41
C GLU A 149 -2.69 -23.22 -2.03
N ASP A 150 -2.63 -22.90 -0.74
CA ASP A 150 -2.79 -21.53 -0.23
C ASP A 150 -1.65 -20.63 -0.71
N SER A 151 -0.42 -21.14 -0.67
CA SER A 151 0.76 -20.43 -1.18
C SER A 151 0.59 -20.12 -2.68
N ALA A 152 0.12 -21.08 -3.47
CA ALA A 152 -0.16 -20.86 -4.89
C ALA A 152 -1.30 -19.84 -5.11
N ALA A 153 -2.34 -19.84 -4.26
CA ALA A 153 -3.41 -18.85 -4.31
C ALA A 153 -2.92 -17.44 -3.98
N PHE A 154 -2.02 -17.32 -3.00
CA PHE A 154 -1.35 -16.07 -2.64
C PHE A 154 -0.54 -15.51 -3.82
N TYR A 155 0.32 -16.31 -4.46
CA TYR A 155 1.11 -15.86 -5.62
C TYR A 155 0.24 -15.50 -6.83
N ARG A 156 -0.85 -16.24 -7.08
CA ARG A 156 -1.83 -15.88 -8.11
C ARG A 156 -2.44 -14.51 -7.85
N ALA A 157 -2.84 -14.24 -6.60
CA ALA A 157 -3.43 -12.97 -6.22
C ALA A 157 -2.44 -11.80 -6.32
N LEU A 158 -1.17 -11.99 -5.93
CA LEU A 158 -0.11 -10.99 -6.13
C LEU A 158 0.08 -10.66 -7.62
N ALA A 159 0.17 -11.68 -8.47
CA ALA A 159 0.33 -11.51 -9.91
C ALA A 159 -0.85 -10.76 -10.55
N ALA A 160 -2.08 -11.11 -10.15
CA ALA A 160 -3.29 -10.43 -10.61
C ALA A 160 -3.30 -8.95 -10.22
N GLN A 161 -2.96 -8.62 -8.98
CA GLN A 161 -2.88 -7.23 -8.52
C GLN A 161 -1.80 -6.45 -9.26
N THR A 162 -0.65 -7.06 -9.52
CA THR A 162 0.46 -6.45 -10.26
C THR A 162 0.05 -6.08 -11.68
N ARG A 163 -0.58 -7.00 -12.42
CA ARG A 163 -1.07 -6.72 -13.78
C ARG A 163 -2.17 -5.67 -13.82
N PHE A 164 -3.06 -5.72 -12.83
CA PHE A 164 -4.10 -4.70 -12.69
C PHE A 164 -3.47 -3.31 -12.53
N LEU A 165 -2.48 -3.15 -11.64
CA LEU A 165 -1.75 -1.89 -11.49
C LEU A 165 -0.98 -1.49 -12.74
N ALA A 166 -0.29 -2.44 -13.38
CA ALA A 166 0.41 -2.19 -14.63
C ALA A 166 -0.53 -1.56 -15.68
N LYS A 167 -1.82 -1.94 -15.70
CA LYS A 167 -2.81 -1.35 -16.61
C LYS A 167 -3.51 -0.09 -16.07
N ARG A 168 -3.73 0.00 -14.75
CA ARG A 168 -4.64 1.00 -14.13
C ARG A 168 -3.97 2.00 -13.20
N ARG A 169 -2.65 1.97 -13.02
CA ARG A 169 -1.90 2.95 -12.20
C ARG A 169 -2.24 4.42 -12.51
N GLY A 170 -2.44 4.76 -13.78
CA GLY A 170 -2.81 6.13 -14.20
C GLY A 170 -4.23 6.56 -13.83
N ALA A 171 -5.10 5.63 -13.42
CA ALA A 171 -6.45 5.93 -12.95
C ALA A 171 -6.49 6.33 -11.47
N ALA A 172 -5.39 6.13 -10.72
CA ALA A 172 -5.25 6.69 -9.39
C ALA A 172 -5.30 8.23 -9.46
N LEU A 173 -5.96 8.86 -8.49
CA LEU A 173 -5.94 10.31 -8.36
C LEU A 173 -4.49 10.82 -8.19
N PRO A 174 -4.17 11.99 -8.76
CA PRO A 174 -2.95 12.74 -8.44
C PRO A 174 -2.60 12.76 -6.95
N GLY A 175 -1.30 12.71 -6.63
CA GLY A 175 -0.82 12.81 -5.24
C GLY A 175 -0.65 11.45 -4.59
N LEU A 176 -0.90 11.36 -3.28
CA LEU A 176 -0.65 10.15 -2.49
C LEU A 176 -1.22 8.86 -3.13
N PRO A 177 -2.47 8.81 -3.62
CA PRO A 177 -3.02 7.58 -4.22
C PRO A 177 -2.18 7.04 -5.38
N ARG A 178 -1.65 7.92 -6.24
CA ARG A 178 -0.80 7.51 -7.36
C ARG A 178 0.59 7.09 -6.91
N PHE A 179 1.18 7.76 -5.92
CA PHE A 179 2.46 7.32 -5.33
C PHE A 179 2.34 5.91 -4.73
N GLU A 180 1.23 5.60 -4.07
CA GLU A 180 0.98 4.26 -3.50
C GLU A 180 0.86 3.20 -4.60
N ALA A 181 0.09 3.50 -5.66
CA ALA A 181 -0.06 2.60 -6.80
C ALA A 181 1.28 2.33 -7.51
N LEU A 182 2.09 3.37 -7.73
CA LEU A 182 3.38 3.26 -8.41
C LEU A 182 4.43 2.54 -7.56
N THR A 183 4.51 2.85 -6.27
CA THR A 183 5.44 2.20 -5.34
C THR A 183 5.12 0.72 -5.21
N GLY A 184 3.84 0.35 -5.03
CA GLY A 184 3.44 -1.06 -4.98
C GLY A 184 3.71 -1.82 -6.27
N LEU A 185 3.60 -1.17 -7.43
CA LEU A 185 3.97 -1.78 -8.71
C LEU A 185 5.48 -2.00 -8.84
N ILE A 186 6.31 -1.05 -8.37
CA ILE A 186 7.78 -1.18 -8.36
C ILE A 186 8.18 -2.36 -7.46
N TYR A 187 7.67 -2.42 -6.22
CA TYR A 187 7.92 -3.54 -5.32
C TYR A 187 7.55 -4.88 -5.95
N ALA A 188 6.33 -4.99 -6.50
CA ALA A 188 5.89 -6.23 -7.12
C ALA A 188 6.73 -6.62 -8.36
N ALA A 189 7.12 -5.65 -9.18
CA ALA A 189 7.95 -5.92 -10.37
C ALA A 189 9.40 -6.33 -10.01
N LEU A 190 9.91 -5.88 -8.86
CA LEU A 190 11.22 -6.29 -8.34
C LEU A 190 11.18 -7.65 -7.64
N SER A 191 10.10 -7.93 -6.89
CA SER A 191 10.03 -9.08 -6.01
C SER A 191 9.42 -10.32 -6.67
N LEU A 192 8.55 -10.18 -7.67
CA LEU A 192 7.82 -11.32 -8.24
C LEU A 192 8.42 -11.83 -9.55
N GLU A 193 8.56 -13.15 -9.64
CA GLU A 193 8.96 -13.82 -10.86
C GLU A 193 8.00 -13.50 -12.01
N GLY A 194 8.56 -13.19 -13.18
CA GLY A 194 7.78 -12.88 -14.39
C GLY A 194 7.14 -11.49 -14.43
N MET A 195 7.40 -10.61 -13.45
CA MET A 195 6.80 -9.25 -13.39
C MET A 195 7.77 -8.12 -13.75
N ARG A 196 9.05 -8.43 -14.00
CA ARG A 196 10.12 -7.45 -14.28
C ARG A 196 9.80 -6.48 -15.41
N ALA A 197 9.06 -6.92 -16.44
CA ALA A 197 8.68 -6.09 -17.58
C ALA A 197 7.85 -4.86 -17.20
N TYR A 198 7.24 -4.83 -16.01
CA TYR A 198 6.49 -3.68 -15.52
C TYR A 198 7.33 -2.64 -14.77
N LEU A 199 8.61 -2.94 -14.49
CA LEU A 199 9.44 -2.10 -13.64
C LEU A 199 9.79 -0.75 -14.28
N ASP A 200 10.39 -0.74 -15.46
CA ASP A 200 10.84 0.52 -16.08
C ASP A 200 9.69 1.48 -16.40
N PRO A 201 8.52 1.01 -16.93
CA PRO A 201 7.35 1.87 -17.07
C PRO A 201 6.80 2.41 -15.74
N ALA A 202 7.01 1.71 -14.63
CA ALA A 202 6.61 2.18 -13.30
C ALA A 202 7.60 3.22 -12.76
N ARG A 203 8.91 3.01 -12.93
CA ARG A 203 9.97 3.97 -12.57
C ARG A 203 9.82 5.29 -13.31
N GLN A 204 9.61 5.24 -14.62
CA GLN A 204 9.38 6.45 -15.43
C GLN A 204 8.13 7.21 -14.99
N ALA A 205 7.06 6.48 -14.66
CA ALA A 205 5.82 7.08 -14.16
C ALA A 205 6.01 7.69 -12.76
N LEU A 206 6.81 7.10 -11.89
CA LEU A 206 7.16 7.65 -10.58
C LEU A 206 7.95 8.96 -10.72
N ASP A 207 8.96 9.00 -11.60
CA ASP A 207 9.72 10.21 -11.90
C ASP A 207 8.82 11.34 -12.44
N SER A 208 7.88 10.99 -13.32
CA SER A 208 6.93 11.94 -13.90
C SER A 208 5.97 12.47 -12.84
N GLU A 209 5.51 11.62 -11.93
CA GLU A 209 4.64 12.02 -10.83
C GLU A 209 5.38 12.89 -9.80
N CYS A 210 6.64 12.57 -9.48
CA CYS A 210 7.51 13.41 -8.65
C CYS A 210 7.64 14.81 -9.24
N SER A 211 7.96 14.90 -10.53
CA SER A 211 8.10 16.18 -11.25
C SER A 211 6.81 17.00 -11.26
N ARG A 212 5.65 16.33 -11.25
CA ARG A 212 4.33 16.97 -11.34
C ARG A 212 3.76 17.37 -9.98
N GLN A 213 4.09 16.66 -8.91
CA GLN A 213 3.46 16.83 -7.60
C GLN A 213 4.34 17.47 -6.55
N ILE A 214 5.67 17.45 -6.73
CA ILE A 214 6.60 17.97 -5.73
C ILE A 214 7.20 19.25 -6.27
N ASP A 215 6.86 20.36 -5.63
CA ASP A 215 7.32 21.67 -6.06
C ASP A 215 8.82 21.90 -5.74
N VAL A 216 9.32 23.09 -6.09
CA VAL A 216 10.71 23.46 -5.85
C VAL A 216 11.07 23.53 -4.36
N ALA A 217 10.08 23.73 -3.49
CA ALA A 217 10.23 23.76 -2.04
C ALA A 217 9.99 22.39 -1.39
N GLY A 218 9.72 21.33 -2.16
CA GLY A 218 9.44 20.01 -1.61
C GLY A 218 8.05 19.87 -0.98
N GLY A 219 7.10 20.71 -1.38
CA GLY A 219 5.70 20.65 -0.95
C GLY A 219 4.80 19.88 -1.93
N LEU A 220 3.66 19.41 -1.42
CA LEU A 220 2.54 18.88 -2.21
C LEU A 220 1.46 19.96 -2.41
N PRO A 221 0.66 19.90 -3.49
CA PRO A 221 -0.48 20.80 -3.71
C PRO A 221 -1.50 20.82 -2.56
N THR A 222 -1.66 19.69 -1.86
CA THR A 222 -2.60 19.56 -0.74
C THR A 222 -2.14 20.34 0.50
N ARG A 223 -0.85 20.68 0.58
CA ARG A 223 -0.20 21.32 1.74
C ARG A 223 -0.42 20.57 3.05
N ASN A 224 -0.75 19.28 2.97
CA ASN A 224 -0.96 18.43 4.12
C ASN A 224 0.37 17.78 4.53
N PRO A 225 0.93 18.10 5.72
CA PRO A 225 2.22 17.54 6.17
C PRO A 225 2.21 16.03 6.35
N GLU A 226 1.09 15.45 6.80
CA GLU A 226 0.97 14.01 7.00
C GLU A 226 0.96 13.28 5.66
N GLU A 227 0.23 13.81 4.66
CA GLU A 227 0.26 13.27 3.31
C GLU A 227 1.68 13.37 2.70
N LEU A 228 2.36 14.49 2.92
CA LEU A 228 3.75 14.69 2.49
C LEU A 228 4.68 13.66 3.10
N LEU A 229 4.52 13.34 4.39
CA LEU A 229 5.28 12.31 5.08
C LEU A 229 5.00 10.90 4.51
N GLU A 230 3.75 10.56 4.21
CA GLU A 230 3.42 9.27 3.60
C GLU A 230 4.05 9.16 2.18
N VAL A 231 3.98 10.21 1.36
CA VAL A 231 4.65 10.26 0.05
C VAL A 231 6.17 10.10 0.21
N PHE A 232 6.78 10.85 1.12
CA PHE A 232 8.22 10.76 1.40
C PHE A 232 8.65 9.36 1.85
N THR A 233 7.84 8.72 2.69
CA THR A 233 8.06 7.34 3.13
C THR A 233 8.01 6.37 1.95
N LEU A 234 7.03 6.49 1.06
CA LEU A 234 6.92 5.64 -0.13
C LEU A 234 8.11 5.84 -1.09
N LEU A 235 8.56 7.08 -1.28
CA LEU A 235 9.71 7.38 -2.12
C LEU A 235 11.01 6.82 -1.56
N THR A 236 11.24 6.94 -0.25
CA THR A 236 12.43 6.35 0.39
C THR A 236 12.41 4.82 0.34
N TRP A 237 11.24 4.20 0.49
CA TRP A 237 11.06 2.76 0.30
C TRP A 237 11.32 2.31 -1.15
N ALA A 238 10.83 3.07 -2.14
CA ALA A 238 11.08 2.78 -3.54
C ALA A 238 12.57 2.93 -3.90
N ARG A 239 13.23 3.97 -3.37
CA ARG A 239 14.67 4.21 -3.54
C ARG A 239 15.46 3.01 -3.03
N ALA A 240 15.23 2.63 -1.78
CA ALA A 240 15.96 1.55 -1.15
C ALA A 240 15.74 0.18 -1.85
N ALA A 241 14.51 -0.12 -2.29
CA ALA A 241 14.22 -1.35 -3.03
C ALA A 241 14.90 -1.39 -4.42
N LEU A 242 15.06 -0.23 -5.09
CA LEU A 242 15.80 -0.14 -6.35
C LEU A 242 17.31 -0.35 -6.12
N GLU A 243 17.88 0.30 -5.10
CA GLU A 243 19.28 0.16 -4.74
C GLU A 243 19.64 -1.27 -4.31
N GLU A 244 18.79 -1.94 -3.53
CA GLU A 244 18.94 -3.37 -3.17
C GLU A 244 18.92 -4.31 -4.39
N ALA A 245 18.35 -3.85 -5.51
CA ALA A 245 18.32 -4.59 -6.77
C ALA A 245 19.41 -4.11 -7.75
N ASP A 246 20.41 -3.36 -7.28
CA ASP A 246 21.49 -2.76 -8.07
C ASP A 246 20.98 -1.85 -9.21
N LEU A 247 19.92 -1.08 -8.95
CA LEU A 247 19.33 -0.15 -9.91
C LEU A 247 19.34 1.28 -9.39
N GLU A 248 19.80 2.18 -10.24
CA GLU A 248 19.76 3.62 -9.97
C GLU A 248 18.32 4.15 -9.97
N PRO A 249 17.87 4.82 -8.90
CA PRO A 249 16.61 5.55 -8.89
C PRO A 249 16.61 6.69 -9.92
N GLY A 250 15.41 7.11 -10.33
CA GLY A 250 15.26 8.19 -11.28
C GLY A 250 15.67 9.55 -10.72
N GLY A 251 16.11 10.46 -11.59
CA GLY A 251 16.62 11.76 -11.14
C GLY A 251 15.55 12.63 -10.48
N ALA A 252 14.31 12.59 -10.98
CA ALA A 252 13.20 13.33 -10.38
C ALA A 252 12.79 12.74 -9.02
N HIS A 253 12.82 11.41 -8.89
CA HIS A 253 12.61 10.68 -7.64
C HIS A 253 13.65 11.05 -6.58
N LEU A 254 14.95 11.05 -6.89
CA LEU A 254 16.01 11.45 -5.94
C LEU A 254 15.90 12.94 -5.54
N ASN A 255 15.63 13.80 -6.51
CA ASN A 255 15.44 15.23 -6.26
C ASN A 255 14.22 15.49 -5.36
N ALA A 256 13.15 14.73 -5.53
CA ALA A 256 11.96 14.79 -4.68
C ALA A 256 12.30 14.47 -3.21
N ILE A 257 13.01 13.37 -2.95
CA ILE A 257 13.44 13.01 -1.58
C ILE A 257 14.28 14.14 -0.98
N THR A 258 15.26 14.65 -1.74
CA THR A 258 16.16 15.72 -1.30
C THR A 258 15.42 17.01 -0.93
N ARG A 259 14.37 17.36 -1.68
CA ARG A 259 13.57 18.59 -1.44
C ARG A 259 12.56 18.44 -0.30
N ILE A 260 11.96 17.26 -0.14
CA ILE A 260 10.93 17.04 0.89
C ILE A 260 11.55 17.01 2.29
N ALA A 261 12.74 16.42 2.44
CA ALA A 261 13.34 16.21 3.77
C ALA A 261 13.51 17.50 4.60
N PRO A 262 14.06 18.62 4.07
CA PRO A 262 14.11 19.90 4.79
C PRO A 262 12.73 20.42 5.19
N THR A 263 11.73 20.27 4.32
CA THR A 263 10.35 20.74 4.56
C THR A 263 9.71 19.97 5.71
N LEU A 264 9.86 18.65 5.75
CA LEU A 264 9.40 17.84 6.88
C LEU A 264 10.16 18.14 8.18
N ARG A 265 11.48 18.41 8.11
CA ARG A 265 12.25 18.84 9.29
C ARG A 265 11.74 20.18 9.85
N ALA A 266 11.37 21.12 8.99
CA ALA A 266 10.82 22.41 9.39
C ALA A 266 9.40 22.31 9.98
N LEU A 267 8.62 21.31 9.56
CA LEU A 267 7.27 21.04 10.05
C LEU A 267 7.22 20.15 11.31
N ARG A 268 8.38 19.68 11.77
CA ARG A 268 8.52 18.83 12.95
C ARG A 268 8.41 19.67 14.24
N HIS A 269 7.55 19.24 15.15
CA HIS A 269 7.49 19.77 16.51
C HIS A 269 8.54 19.13 17.43
N ALA A 270 8.76 19.73 18.60
CA ALA A 270 9.72 19.23 19.60
C ALA A 270 9.38 17.82 20.12
N ASP A 271 8.12 17.38 20.01
CA ASP A 271 7.65 16.04 20.38
C ASP A 271 7.84 14.98 19.27
N GLY A 272 8.50 15.34 18.16
CA GLY A 272 8.70 14.47 17.00
C GLY A 272 7.48 14.34 16.08
N GLY A 273 6.35 14.96 16.42
CA GLY A 273 5.15 14.98 15.58
C GLY A 273 5.19 16.06 14.50
N LEU A 274 4.28 15.97 13.53
CA LEU A 274 4.07 17.00 12.51
C LEU A 274 3.08 18.08 12.96
N ALA A 275 3.28 19.28 12.43
CA ALA A 275 2.28 20.35 12.48
C ALA A 275 0.97 19.91 11.80
N ARG A 276 -0.16 20.23 12.41
CA ARG A 276 -1.49 19.80 11.97
C ARG A 276 -2.14 20.84 11.08
N PHE A 277 -2.00 20.68 9.77
CA PHE A 277 -2.59 21.57 8.77
C PHE A 277 -3.39 20.79 7.73
N HIS A 278 -4.40 21.46 7.15
CA HIS A 278 -5.16 20.96 5.99
C HIS A 278 -5.75 19.54 6.17
N GLY A 279 -6.27 19.25 7.37
CA GLY A 279 -6.86 17.96 7.70
C GLY A 279 -5.86 16.86 8.06
N GLY A 280 -4.56 17.15 8.05
CA GLY A 280 -3.52 16.23 8.50
C GLY A 280 -3.37 16.18 10.02
N GLY A 281 -3.11 14.98 10.53
CA GLY A 281 -2.74 14.71 11.91
C GLY A 281 -1.26 14.93 12.20
N ARG A 282 -0.80 14.40 13.33
CA ARG A 282 0.61 14.48 13.76
C ARG A 282 1.53 13.46 13.07
N GLY A 283 0.99 12.57 12.23
CA GLY A 283 1.67 11.37 11.74
C GLY A 283 1.72 10.25 12.79
N ALA A 284 2.07 9.04 12.36
CA ALA A 284 2.32 7.94 13.30
C ALA A 284 3.60 8.20 14.10
N GLU A 285 3.60 7.80 15.36
CA GLU A 285 4.74 7.95 16.25
C GLU A 285 6.00 7.29 15.66
N GLY A 286 7.13 8.01 15.71
CA GLY A 286 8.42 7.56 15.16
C GLY A 286 8.53 7.54 13.63
N ARG A 287 7.43 7.61 12.87
CA ARG A 287 7.47 7.51 11.39
C ARG A 287 8.27 8.63 10.74
N LEU A 288 8.12 9.86 11.24
CA LEU A 288 8.85 11.01 10.70
C LEU A 288 10.36 10.84 10.85
N ASP A 289 10.82 10.51 12.05
CA ASP A 289 12.25 10.34 12.33
C ASP A 289 12.81 9.15 11.55
N GLN A 290 12.07 8.04 11.46
CA GLN A 290 12.45 6.88 10.65
C GLN A 290 12.58 7.24 9.16
N ALA A 291 11.61 7.97 8.60
CA ALA A 291 11.65 8.37 7.20
C ALA A 291 12.81 9.34 6.90
N LEU A 292 13.07 10.29 7.81
CA LEU A 292 14.21 11.21 7.69
C LEU A 292 15.54 10.48 7.77
N ALA A 293 15.70 9.55 8.71
CA ALA A 293 16.91 8.73 8.82
C ALA A 293 17.14 7.87 7.56
N ALA A 294 16.07 7.33 6.98
CA ALA A 294 16.14 6.54 5.74
C ALA A 294 16.46 7.38 4.48
N SER A 295 16.45 8.71 4.57
CA SER A 295 16.69 9.59 3.42
C SER A 295 18.13 10.08 3.27
N GLY A 296 18.96 9.92 4.30
CA GLY A 296 20.29 10.54 4.40
C GLY A 296 20.29 11.76 5.31
#